data_AF-A0A0J8VVG1-F1
#
_entry.id   AF-A0A0J8VVG1-F1
#
_cell.length_a   1.000
_cell.length_b   1.000
_cell.length_c   1.000
_cell.angle_alpha   90.00
_cell.angle_beta   90.00
_cell.angle_gamma   90.00
#
_symmetry.space_group_name_H-M   'P 1'
#
loop_
_entity.id
_entity.type
_entity.pdbx_description
1 polymer ?
#
loop_
_entity_poly.entity_id
_entity_poly.type
_entity_poly.pdbx_seq_one_letter_code
_entity_poly.pdbx_strand_id
1 'polypeptide(L)'
;MKTLLLLLLCLTLFYIPDSGGSGVALPFNLTFLCWLGLVVMVLAWRHNKGGAERQPLLLAGGMLLLLPWLLQARGNPGVWVLLAALLLWLALLRLPFTPRHRRAALLAVFVLAVGQAGTGLLQAFCPHLAARLYEFDWLRNQGRPYGIFQQVNLLASFLATGAGCGFLLLLTERRARG
;
A
#
# COMPACT_ATOMS: atom_id res chain seq x y z
N MET A 1 -18.51 5.44 3.42
CA MET A 1 -17.39 5.26 2.45
C MET A 1 -16.84 6.59 1.92
N LYS A 2 -17.66 7.53 1.42
CA LYS A 2 -17.17 8.84 0.94
C LYS A 2 -16.48 9.67 2.02
N THR A 3 -17.03 9.72 3.22
CA THR A 3 -16.45 10.40 4.39
C THR A 3 -15.13 9.78 4.84
N LEU A 4 -15.04 8.46 4.87
CA LEU A 4 -13.80 7.74 5.21
C LEU A 4 -12.69 8.00 4.17
N LEU A 5 -13.03 7.98 2.88
CA LEU A 5 -12.09 8.29 1.81
C LEU A 5 -11.59 9.73 1.90
N LEU A 6 -12.48 10.69 2.15
CA LEU A 6 -12.14 12.09 2.33
C LEU A 6 -11.25 12.28 3.56
N LEU A 7 -11.55 11.60 4.66
CA LEU A 7 -10.77 11.64 5.89
C LEU A 7 -9.37 11.03 5.69
N LEU A 8 -9.26 9.90 4.99
CA LEU A 8 -7.97 9.29 4.61
C LEU A 8 -7.17 10.19 3.66
N LEU A 9 -7.83 10.86 2.72
CA LEU A 9 -7.21 11.86 1.85
C LEU A 9 -6.65 13.03 2.68
N CYS A 10 -7.46 13.59 3.58
CA CYS A 10 -7.02 14.65 4.50
C CYS A 10 -5.84 14.19 5.35
N LEU A 11 -5.86 12.96 5.86
CA LEU A 11 -4.75 12.39 6.62
C LEU A 11 -3.46 12.29 5.80
N THR A 12 -3.53 12.09 4.47
CA THR A 12 -2.32 12.14 3.62
C THR A 12 -1.74 13.54 3.43
N LEU A 13 -2.49 14.59 3.76
CA LEU A 13 -2.00 15.97 3.73
C LEU A 13 -1.27 16.37 5.01
N PHE A 14 -1.56 15.70 6.13
CA PHE A 14 -0.93 15.95 7.41
C PHE A 14 0.22 14.97 7.64
N TYR A 15 1.43 15.52 7.72
CA TYR A 15 2.58 14.76 8.16
C TYR A 15 2.45 14.48 9.66
N ILE A 16 2.40 13.20 10.01
CA ILE A 16 2.59 12.76 11.39
C ILE A 16 4.09 12.48 11.53
N PRO A 17 4.81 13.17 12.43
CA PRO A 17 6.20 12.87 12.69
C PRO A 17 6.29 11.44 13.21
N ASP A 18 6.85 10.54 12.40
CA ASP A 18 7.14 9.16 12.78
C ASP A 18 8.42 8.67 12.10
N SER A 19 9.01 7.71 12.81
CA SER A 19 10.17 6.84 12.62
C SER A 19 10.23 6.13 11.27
N GLY A 20 10.00 6.82 10.15
CA GLY A 20 9.94 6.15 8.86
C GLY A 20 11.25 5.41 8.55
N GLY A 21 11.08 4.26 7.89
CA GLY A 21 12.13 3.26 7.72
C GLY A 21 12.22 2.21 8.83
N SER A 22 11.62 2.41 10.00
CA SER A 22 11.60 1.37 11.05
C SER A 22 10.58 0.25 10.78
N GLY A 23 9.51 0.55 10.03
CA GLY A 23 8.47 -0.42 9.66
C GLY A 23 7.90 -1.17 10.87
N VAL A 24 8.15 -2.47 10.94
CA VAL A 24 7.76 -3.38 12.04
C VAL A 24 8.69 -3.35 13.25
N ALA A 25 9.80 -2.60 13.22
CA ALA A 25 10.72 -2.48 14.34
C ALA A 25 10.08 -1.74 15.53
N LEU A 26 9.08 -0.89 15.28
CA LEU A 26 8.29 -0.30 16.36
C LEU A 26 7.21 -1.29 16.85
N PRO A 27 7.16 -1.58 18.17
CA PRO A 27 6.15 -2.47 18.75
C PRO A 27 4.71 -2.04 18.46
N PHE A 28 4.46 -0.73 18.39
CA PHE A 28 3.16 -0.15 18.05
C PHE A 28 2.71 -0.51 16.62
N ASN A 29 3.61 -0.37 15.63
CA ASN A 29 3.32 -0.71 14.24
C ASN A 29 3.03 -2.20 14.09
N LEU A 30 3.79 -3.03 14.80
CA LEU A 30 3.60 -4.48 14.83
C LEU A 30 2.23 -4.86 15.43
N THR A 31 1.85 -4.24 16.56
CA THR A 31 0.53 -4.50 17.19
C THR A 31 -0.61 -4.02 16.30
N PHE A 32 -0.49 -2.87 15.66
CA PHE A 32 -1.48 -2.39 14.69
C PHE A 32 -1.62 -3.35 13.50
N LEU A 33 -0.51 -3.82 12.92
CA LEU A 33 -0.53 -4.80 11.83
C LEU A 33 -1.22 -6.10 12.24
N CYS A 34 -0.94 -6.60 13.45
CA CYS A 34 -1.56 -7.80 13.99
C CYS A 34 -3.08 -7.62 14.14
N TRP A 35 -3.53 -6.51 14.73
CA TRP A 35 -4.95 -6.20 14.87
C TRP A 35 -5.65 -6.08 13.52
N LEU A 36 -5.04 -5.37 12.57
CA LEU A 36 -5.56 -5.23 11.21
C LEU A 36 -5.68 -6.59 10.52
N GLY A 37 -4.64 -7.42 10.60
CA GLY A 37 -4.64 -8.77 10.05
C GLY A 37 -5.73 -9.66 10.64
N LEU A 38 -5.93 -9.60 11.96
CA LEU A 38 -6.96 -10.35 12.67
C LEU A 38 -8.37 -9.92 12.23
N VAL A 39 -8.63 -8.61 12.14
CA VAL A 39 -9.90 -8.08 11.63
C VAL A 39 -10.16 -8.56 10.20
N VAL A 40 -9.16 -8.49 9.31
CA VAL A 40 -9.31 -8.95 7.92
C VAL A 40 -9.54 -10.46 7.86
N MET A 41 -8.86 -11.27 8.67
CA MET A 41 -9.10 -12.71 8.77
C MET A 41 -10.52 -13.03 9.24
N VAL A 42 -11.02 -12.34 10.28
CA VAL A 42 -12.39 -12.54 10.79
C VAL A 42 -13.42 -12.16 9.74
N LEU A 43 -13.22 -11.05 9.03
CA LEU A 43 -14.11 -10.62 7.94
C LEU A 43 -14.07 -11.62 6.77
N ALA A 44 -12.89 -12.09 6.39
CA ALA A 44 -12.70 -13.09 5.35
C ALA A 44 -13.39 -14.42 5.71
N TRP A 45 -13.31 -14.84 6.97
CA TRP A 45 -14.00 -16.02 7.48
C TRP A 45 -15.52 -15.86 7.43
N ARG A 46 -16.04 -14.75 7.97
CA ARG A 46 -17.49 -14.46 8.01
C ARG A 46 -18.12 -14.31 6.63
N HIS A 47 -17.37 -13.80 5.66
CA HIS A 47 -17.83 -13.59 4.29
C HIS A 47 -17.30 -14.62 3.28
N ASN A 48 -16.80 -15.77 3.75
CA ASN A 48 -16.26 -16.85 2.91
C ASN A 48 -17.37 -17.53 2.09
N LYS A 49 -17.79 -16.87 1.01
CA LYS A 49 -18.76 -17.40 0.06
C LYS A 49 -18.06 -18.22 -1.01
N GLY A 50 -17.36 -19.30 -0.63
CA GLY A 50 -16.99 -20.46 -1.47
C GLY A 50 -16.31 -20.27 -2.86
N GLY A 51 -16.09 -19.04 -3.34
CA GLY A 51 -15.82 -18.75 -4.75
C GLY A 51 -14.73 -17.70 -4.94
N ALA A 52 -13.70 -17.70 -4.09
CA ALA A 52 -12.51 -16.90 -4.35
C ALA A 52 -11.85 -17.39 -5.65
N GLU A 53 -11.56 -16.47 -6.57
CA GLU A 53 -10.81 -16.78 -7.79
C GLU A 53 -9.45 -17.39 -7.39
N ARG A 54 -9.22 -18.63 -7.84
CA ARG A 54 -7.96 -19.31 -7.59
C ARG A 54 -6.88 -18.68 -8.46
N GLN A 55 -5.86 -18.10 -7.84
CA GLN A 55 -4.69 -17.55 -8.52
C GLN A 55 -3.44 -18.40 -8.21
N PRO A 56 -3.35 -19.64 -8.75
CA PRO A 56 -2.32 -20.61 -8.36
C PRO A 56 -0.91 -20.16 -8.72
N LEU A 57 -0.74 -19.40 -9.81
CA LEU A 57 0.55 -18.87 -10.24
C LEU A 57 1.10 -17.81 -9.27
N LEU A 58 0.23 -16.93 -8.76
CA LEU A 58 0.60 -15.93 -7.76
C LEU A 58 0.92 -16.60 -6.42
N LEU A 59 0.16 -17.63 -6.04
CA LEU A 59 0.45 -18.44 -4.85
C LEU A 59 1.82 -19.12 -4.99
N ALA A 60 2.08 -19.77 -6.13
CA ALA A 60 3.33 -20.46 -6.40
C ALA A 60 4.53 -19.48 -6.42
N GLY A 61 4.38 -18.33 -7.08
CA GLY A 61 5.39 -17.27 -7.09
C GLY A 61 5.66 -16.70 -5.70
N GLY A 62 4.61 -16.48 -4.90
CA GLY A 62 4.75 -16.05 -3.51
C GLY A 62 5.45 -17.09 -2.62
N MET A 63 5.14 -18.37 -2.79
CA MET A 63 5.83 -19.47 -2.10
C MET A 63 7.29 -19.61 -2.53
N LEU A 64 7.57 -19.40 -3.82
CA LEU A 64 8.94 -19.40 -4.35
C LEU A 64 9.75 -18.22 -3.80
N LEU A 65 9.15 -17.04 -3.68
CA LEU A 65 9.77 -15.86 -3.05
C LEU A 65 10.02 -16.07 -1.55
N LEU A 66 9.17 -16.86 -0.87
CA LEU A 66 9.37 -17.26 0.53
C LEU A 66 10.51 -18.27 0.69
N LEU A 67 10.83 -19.08 -0.33
CA LEU A 67 11.77 -20.20 -0.23
C LEU A 67 13.20 -19.79 0.22
N PRO A 68 13.88 -18.80 -0.38
CA PRO A 68 15.23 -18.40 0.07
C PRO A 68 15.21 -17.79 1.48
N TRP A 69 14.10 -17.15 1.83
CA TRP A 69 13.89 -16.44 3.08
C TRP A 69 13.54 -17.39 4.23
N LEU A 70 12.83 -18.50 3.94
CA LEU A 70 12.57 -19.58 4.89
C LEU A 70 13.86 -20.29 5.32
N LEU A 71 14.79 -20.46 4.37
CA LEU A 71 16.11 -21.05 4.61
C LEU A 71 17.00 -20.15 5.49
N GLN A 72 16.71 -18.85 5.58
CA GLN A 72 17.41 -17.86 6.40
C GLN A 72 16.52 -17.28 7.52
N ALA A 73 15.48 -18.01 7.94
CA ALA A 73 14.44 -17.47 8.82
C ALA A 73 14.92 -17.04 10.22
N ARG A 74 16.07 -17.57 10.67
CA ARG A 74 16.66 -17.15 11.95
C ARG A 74 17.27 -15.76 11.83
N GLY A 75 16.60 -14.77 12.41
CA GLY A 75 17.11 -13.41 12.57
C GLY A 75 16.66 -12.41 11.49
N ASN A 76 15.87 -12.83 10.50
CA ASN A 76 15.33 -11.92 9.49
C ASN A 76 13.81 -11.70 9.65
N PRO A 77 13.38 -10.58 10.27
CA PRO A 77 11.96 -10.33 10.52
C PRO A 77 11.13 -10.18 9.24
N GLY A 78 11.74 -9.83 8.10
CA GLY A 78 10.97 -9.62 6.87
C GLY A 78 10.38 -10.91 6.28
N VAL A 79 10.84 -12.10 6.70
CA VAL A 79 10.21 -13.39 6.33
C VAL A 79 8.77 -13.43 6.84
N TRP A 80 8.59 -13.01 8.09
CA TRP A 80 7.29 -12.96 8.75
C TRP A 80 6.40 -11.87 8.16
N VAL A 81 6.98 -10.74 7.74
CA VAL A 81 6.25 -9.68 7.04
C VAL A 81 5.74 -10.15 5.68
N LEU A 82 6.59 -10.82 4.89
CA LEU A 82 6.20 -11.36 3.59
C LEU A 82 5.12 -12.44 3.73
N LEU A 83 5.26 -13.33 4.71
CA LEU A 83 4.26 -14.34 5.03
C LEU A 83 2.93 -13.70 5.45
N ALA A 84 2.98 -12.70 6.33
CA ALA A 84 1.79 -11.96 6.76
C ALA A 84 1.11 -11.26 5.58
N ALA A 85 1.87 -10.64 4.67
CA ALA A 85 1.34 -10.02 3.46
C ALA A 85 0.65 -11.05 2.55
N LEU A 86 1.24 -12.24 2.39
CA LEU A 86 0.66 -13.31 1.57
C LEU A 86 -0.61 -13.90 2.18
N LEU A 87 -0.64 -14.10 3.50
CA LEU A 87 -1.85 -14.53 4.22
C LEU A 87 -2.95 -13.47 4.16
N LEU A 88 -2.59 -12.19 4.31
CA LEU A 88 -3.51 -11.07 4.17
C LEU A 88 -4.10 -11.01 2.76
N TRP A 89 -3.26 -11.17 1.73
CA TRP A 89 -3.70 -11.24 0.34
C TRP A 89 -4.71 -12.38 0.11
N LEU A 90 -4.41 -13.58 0.62
CA LEU A 90 -5.31 -14.73 0.54
C LEU A 90 -6.64 -14.46 1.27
N ALA A 91 -6.62 -13.79 2.41
CA ALA A 91 -7.82 -13.39 3.13
C ALA A 91 -8.63 -12.34 2.33
N LEU A 92 -7.97 -11.36 1.71
CA LEU A 92 -8.62 -10.36 0.87
C LEU A 92 -9.31 -10.96 -0.35
N LEU A 93 -8.73 -12.01 -0.97
CA LEU A 93 -9.36 -12.73 -2.10
C LEU A 93 -10.70 -13.40 -1.71
N ARG A 94 -10.91 -13.70 -0.43
CA ARG A 94 -12.14 -14.33 0.08
C ARG A 94 -13.25 -13.31 0.30
N LEU A 95 -12.94 -12.01 0.33
CA LEU A 95 -13.94 -10.97 0.57
C LEU A 95 -14.74 -10.65 -0.70
N PRO A 96 -16.07 -10.54 -0.61
CA PRO A 96 -16.93 -10.24 -1.76
C PRO A 96 -16.80 -8.76 -2.14
N PHE A 97 -15.84 -8.44 -3.01
CA PHE A 97 -15.74 -7.11 -3.60
C PHE A 97 -16.72 -6.95 -4.76
N THR A 98 -17.81 -6.21 -4.52
CA THR A 98 -18.71 -5.76 -5.59
C THR A 98 -17.95 -4.89 -6.61
N PRO A 99 -18.40 -4.81 -7.87
CA PRO A 99 -17.80 -3.92 -8.87
C PRO A 99 -17.70 -2.46 -8.40
N ARG A 100 -18.67 -2.00 -7.61
CA ARG A 100 -18.67 -0.66 -6.98
C ARG A 100 -17.51 -0.51 -5.99
N HIS A 101 -17.29 -1.51 -5.13
CA HIS A 101 -16.18 -1.49 -4.18
C HIS A 101 -14.82 -1.54 -4.88
N ARG A 102 -14.69 -2.35 -5.95
CA ARG A 102 -13.46 -2.41 -6.75
C ARG A 102 -13.14 -1.07 -7.41
N ARG A 103 -14.13 -0.44 -8.05
CA ARG A 103 -13.97 0.90 -8.66
C ARG A 103 -13.60 1.96 -7.62
N ALA A 104 -14.23 1.93 -6.45
CA ALA A 104 -13.89 2.83 -5.35
C ALA A 104 -12.46 2.63 -4.84
N ALA A 105 -12.00 1.39 -4.73
CA ALA A 105 -10.62 1.08 -4.32
C ALA A 105 -9.59 1.55 -5.36
N LEU A 106 -9.83 1.28 -6.65
CA LEU A 106 -8.96 1.77 -7.74
C LEU A 106 -8.87 3.31 -7.74
N LEU A 107 -10.02 3.98 -7.56
CA LEU A 107 -10.07 5.44 -7.49
C LEU A 107 -9.35 5.97 -6.27
N ALA A 108 -9.50 5.31 -5.11
CA ALA A 108 -8.75 5.65 -3.91
C ALA A 108 -7.24 5.58 -4.14
N VAL A 109 -6.74 4.47 -4.69
CA VAL A 109 -5.31 4.28 -4.98
C VAL A 109 -4.80 5.32 -5.96
N PHE A 110 -5.56 5.60 -7.04
CA PHE A 110 -5.20 6.63 -8.01
C PHE A 110 -5.10 8.02 -7.38
N VAL A 111 -6.12 8.43 -6.60
CA VAL A 111 -6.13 9.75 -5.96
C VAL A 111 -5.00 9.90 -4.94
N LEU A 112 -4.73 8.85 -4.14
CA LEU A 112 -3.60 8.83 -3.21
C LEU A 112 -2.27 8.94 -3.95
N ALA A 113 -2.11 8.28 -5.10
CA ALA A 113 -0.92 8.40 -5.93
C ALA A 113 -0.75 9.80 -6.51
N VAL A 114 -1.82 10.47 -6.92
CA VAL A 114 -1.77 11.89 -7.35
C VAL A 114 -1.31 12.78 -6.18
N GLY A 115 -1.84 12.57 -4.97
CA GLY A 115 -1.37 13.27 -3.78
C GLY A 115 0.12 13.06 -3.52
N GLN A 116 0.58 11.80 -3.59
CA GLN A 116 2.00 11.47 -3.42
C GLN A 116 2.87 12.05 -4.54
N ALA A 117 2.39 12.10 -5.77
CA ALA A 117 3.09 12.78 -6.86
C ALA A 117 3.25 14.27 -6.54
N GLY A 118 2.22 14.92 -6.02
CA GLY A 118 2.28 16.30 -5.53
C GLY A 118 3.35 16.48 -4.44
N THR A 119 3.40 15.59 -3.45
CA THR A 119 4.45 15.64 -2.41
C THR A 119 5.85 15.40 -2.98
N GLY A 120 5.99 14.50 -3.97
CA GLY A 120 7.26 14.23 -4.63
C GLY A 120 7.75 15.42 -5.47
N LEU A 121 6.83 16.12 -6.15
CA LEU A 121 7.12 17.37 -6.86
C LEU A 121 7.53 18.48 -5.89
N LEU A 122 6.83 18.61 -4.77
CA LEU A 122 7.20 19.56 -3.71
C LEU A 122 8.62 19.29 -3.18
N GLN A 123 8.95 18.02 -2.92
CA GLN A 123 10.30 17.61 -2.51
C GLN A 123 11.36 17.89 -3.58
N ALA A 124 11.03 17.70 -4.87
CA ALA A 124 11.94 17.90 -5.99
C ALA A 124 12.21 19.38 -6.30
N PHE A 125 11.18 20.23 -6.29
CA PHE A 125 11.25 21.61 -6.75
C PHE A 125 11.30 22.65 -5.61
N CYS A 126 10.86 22.30 -4.41
CA CYS A 126 10.81 23.18 -3.25
C CYS A 126 11.32 22.48 -1.98
N PRO A 127 12.58 21.98 -1.97
CA PRO A 127 13.11 21.15 -0.90
C PRO A 127 13.12 21.85 0.46
N HIS A 128 13.31 23.18 0.52
CA HIS A 128 13.25 23.95 1.76
C HIS A 128 11.86 23.98 2.40
N LEU A 129 10.81 24.05 1.58
CA LEU A 129 9.43 24.00 2.04
C LEU A 129 9.07 22.57 2.47
N ALA A 130 9.52 21.57 1.70
CA ALA A 130 9.38 20.17 2.07
C ALA A 130 10.11 19.82 3.38
N ALA A 131 11.28 20.40 3.64
CA ALA A 131 12.04 20.19 4.86
C ALA A 131 11.26 20.68 6.10
N ARG A 132 10.56 21.82 6.01
CA ARG A 132 9.71 22.31 7.10
C ARG A 132 8.43 21.50 7.31
N LEU A 133 7.80 21.06 6.22
CA LEU A 133 6.48 20.42 6.29
C LEU A 133 6.55 18.91 6.54
N TYR A 134 7.62 18.25 6.09
CA TYR A 134 7.73 16.79 6.02
C TYR A 134 9.07 16.24 6.55
N GLU A 135 9.86 17.05 7.27
CA GLU A 135 11.20 16.69 7.74
C GLU A 135 12.10 16.13 6.62
N PHE A 136 11.89 16.65 5.41
CA PHE A 136 12.55 16.13 4.22
C PHE A 136 14.05 16.50 4.21
N ASP A 137 14.90 15.47 4.14
CA ASP A 137 16.36 15.62 4.13
C ASP A 137 16.92 15.41 2.72
N TRP A 138 17.09 16.53 2.01
CA TRP A 138 17.58 16.56 0.62
C TRP A 138 19.01 15.99 0.50
N LEU A 139 19.91 16.31 1.44
CA LEU A 139 21.30 15.85 1.37
C LEU A 139 21.40 14.35 1.66
N ARG A 140 20.70 13.87 2.69
CA ARG A 140 20.74 12.45 3.07
C ARG A 140 20.18 11.54 1.98
N ASN A 141 19.20 12.00 1.22
CA ASN A 141 18.58 11.20 0.16
C ASN A 141 19.07 11.54 -1.26
N GLN A 142 20.26 12.17 -1.39
CA GLN A 142 20.90 12.49 -2.67
C GLN A 142 19.99 13.28 -3.63
N GLY A 143 19.14 14.15 -3.09
CA GLY A 143 18.17 14.94 -3.86
C GLY A 143 17.01 14.15 -4.47
N ARG A 144 16.81 12.89 -4.07
CA ARG A 144 15.73 12.06 -4.61
C ARG A 144 14.46 12.22 -3.78
N PRO A 145 13.30 12.48 -4.39
CA PRO A 145 12.04 12.49 -3.66
C PRO A 145 11.64 11.07 -3.23
N TYR A 146 11.01 10.97 -2.06
CA TYR A 146 10.56 9.70 -1.47
C TYR A 146 9.12 9.77 -0.93
N GLY A 147 8.44 10.91 -1.13
CA GLY A 147 7.08 11.15 -0.67
C GLY A 147 7.00 11.04 0.85
N ILE A 148 5.86 10.56 1.35
CA ILE A 148 5.70 10.26 2.79
C ILE A 148 6.33 8.92 3.18
N PHE A 149 6.71 8.10 2.20
CA PHE A 149 7.13 6.72 2.41
C PHE A 149 8.56 6.58 2.93
N GLN A 150 9.36 7.64 2.86
CA GLN A 150 10.78 7.64 3.24
C GLN A 150 11.64 6.60 2.47
N GLN A 151 11.10 6.06 1.37
CA GLN A 151 11.76 5.09 0.50
C GLN A 151 11.46 5.39 -0.96
N VAL A 152 12.52 5.62 -1.75
CA VAL A 152 12.38 6.01 -3.17
C VAL A 152 11.72 4.91 -3.99
N ASN A 153 12.07 3.65 -3.76
CA ASN A 153 11.50 2.50 -4.48
C ASN A 153 10.00 2.32 -4.15
N LEU A 154 9.61 2.59 -2.91
CA LEU A 154 8.22 2.51 -2.48
C LEU A 154 7.37 3.62 -3.12
N LEU A 155 7.89 4.86 -3.15
CA LEU A 155 7.24 5.95 -3.89
C LEU A 155 7.07 5.59 -5.37
N ALA A 156 8.15 5.18 -6.04
CA ALA A 156 8.13 4.90 -7.47
C ALA A 156 7.12 3.79 -7.84
N SER A 157 7.16 2.67 -7.11
CA SER A 157 6.22 1.56 -7.32
C SER A 157 4.77 1.95 -6.99
N PHE A 158 4.54 2.77 -5.97
CA PHE A 158 3.21 3.28 -5.63
C PHE A 158 2.65 4.20 -6.72
N LEU A 159 3.46 5.13 -7.24
CA LEU A 159 3.07 6.02 -8.34
C LEU A 159 2.76 5.24 -9.62
N ALA A 160 3.59 4.25 -9.97
CA ALA A 160 3.34 3.37 -11.12
C ALA A 160 2.03 2.59 -10.96
N THR A 161 1.77 2.05 -9.76
CA THR A 161 0.52 1.34 -9.45
C THR A 161 -0.68 2.27 -9.54
N GLY A 162 -0.58 3.49 -9.02
CA GLY A 162 -1.62 4.51 -9.11
C GLY A 162 -1.93 4.89 -10.55
N ALA A 163 -0.91 5.15 -11.38
CA ALA A 163 -1.07 5.41 -12.81
C ALA A 163 -1.77 4.24 -13.53
N GLY A 164 -1.37 3.00 -13.22
CA GLY A 164 -2.03 1.79 -13.72
C GLY A 164 -3.51 1.71 -13.32
N CYS A 165 -3.84 2.04 -12.06
CA CYS A 165 -5.23 2.12 -11.59
C CYS A 165 -6.04 3.19 -12.34
N GLY A 166 -5.46 4.37 -12.56
CA GLY A 166 -6.08 5.44 -13.35
C GLY A 166 -6.36 5.02 -14.79
N PHE A 167 -5.42 4.33 -15.43
CA PHE A 167 -5.59 3.79 -16.77
C PHE A 167 -6.68 2.70 -16.83
N LEU A 168 -6.72 1.80 -15.84
CA LEU A 168 -7.75 0.77 -15.73
C LEU A 168 -9.15 1.39 -15.56
N LEU A 169 -9.27 2.45 -14.75
CA LEU A 169 -10.50 3.21 -14.60
C LEU A 169 -10.95 3.84 -15.92
N LEU A 170 -10.03 4.44 -16.67
CA LEU A 170 -10.32 5.02 -17.99
C LEU A 170 -10.85 3.96 -18.97
N LEU A 171 -10.22 2.79 -19.03
CA LEU A 171 -10.62 1.70 -19.92
C LEU A 171 -11.99 1.13 -19.55
N THR A 172 -12.25 0.95 -18.25
CA THR A 172 -13.53 0.42 -17.77
C THR A 172 -14.69 1.39 -17.99
N GLU A 173 -14.46 2.70 -17.90
CA GLU A 173 -15.45 3.73 -18.26
C GLU A 173 -15.77 3.73 -19.76
N ARG A 174 -14.76 3.60 -20.63
CA ARG A 174 -14.98 3.58 -22.09
C ARG A 174 -15.81 2.37 -22.52
N ARG A 175 -15.55 1.21 -21.93
CA ARG A 175 -16.28 -0.04 -22.22
C ARG A 175 -17.73 -0.03 -21.72
N ALA A 176 -18.07 0.83 -20.76
CA ALA A 176 -19.44 0.98 -20.27
C ALA A 176 -20.29 1.94 -21.11
N ARG A 177 -19.67 2.71 -22.02
CA ARG A 177 -20.32 3.74 -22.85
C ARG A 177 -20.44 3.39 -24.33
N GLY A 178 -19.76 2.34 -24.79
CA GLY A 178 -19.87 1.79 -26.15
C GLY A 178 -20.58 0.46 -26.12
#